data_AF-A0A848UCK0-F1
#
_entry.id   AF-A0A848UCK0-F1
#
_cell.length_a   1.000
_cell.length_b   1.000
_cell.length_c   1.000
_cell.angle_alpha   90.00
_cell.angle_beta   90.00
_cell.angle_gamma   90.00
#
_symmetry.space_group_name_H-M   'P 1'
#
loop_
_entity.id
_entity.type
_entity.pdbx_description
1 polymer ?
#
loop_
_entity_poly.entity_id
_entity_poly.type
_entity_poly.pdbx_seq_one_letter_code
_entity_poly.pdbx_strand_id
1 'polypeptide(L)'
;MTRATAGKPFGIRVELPDNDPMSAPHLLGDKWSSVRWYDTESARDSAFEQMLKQPGYYREGDTPSVRLSKIRADQEQRVVLGDA
;
A
#
# COMPACT_ATOMS: atom_id res chain seq x y z
N MET A 1 -27.31 -9.59 -13.12
CA MET A 1 -26.15 -10.47 -12.87
C MET A 1 -25.31 -9.82 -11.78
N THR A 2 -25.41 -10.32 -10.54
CA THR A 2 -24.78 -9.72 -9.37
C THR A 2 -23.40 -10.34 -9.15
N ARG A 3 -22.37 -9.51 -8.96
CA ARG A 3 -21.16 -9.98 -8.24
C ARG A 3 -20.52 -8.84 -7.47
N ALA A 4 -21.08 -8.54 -6.29
CA ALA A 4 -20.30 -7.93 -5.23
C ALA A 4 -19.52 -9.06 -4.54
N THR A 5 -18.25 -9.25 -4.88
CA THR A 5 -17.32 -9.85 -3.91
C THR A 5 -17.31 -8.87 -2.74
N ALA A 6 -17.90 -9.23 -1.60
CA ALA A 6 -17.79 -8.46 -0.36
C ALA A 6 -16.33 -8.55 0.13
N GLY A 7 -15.44 -7.87 -0.59
CA GLY A 7 -14.03 -7.78 -0.29
C GLY A 7 -13.81 -6.83 0.88
N LYS A 8 -12.67 -7.01 1.53
CA LYS A 8 -12.14 -6.12 2.57
C LYS A 8 -12.08 -4.67 2.03
N PRO A 9 -12.87 -3.72 2.56
CA PRO A 9 -13.07 -2.43 1.88
C PRO A 9 -11.96 -1.40 2.20
N PHE A 10 -11.12 -1.65 3.20
CA PHE A 10 -10.09 -0.71 3.65
C PHE A 10 -8.70 -1.23 3.31
N GLY A 11 -7.88 -0.41 2.66
CA GLY A 11 -6.54 -0.81 2.20
C GLY A 11 -5.44 0.11 2.69
N ILE A 12 -4.22 -0.42 2.67
CA ILE A 12 -2.96 0.34 2.69
C ILE A 12 -2.25 0.01 1.38
N ARG A 13 -2.01 1.04 0.56
CA ARG A 13 -1.13 0.97 -0.60
C ARG A 13 0.31 1.24 -0.16
N VAL A 14 1.22 0.41 -0.65
CA VAL A 14 2.66 0.50 -0.43
C VAL A 14 3.31 0.76 -1.78
N GLU A 15 4.06 1.85 -1.86
CA GLU A 15 4.80 2.28 -3.05
C GLU A 15 6.25 2.55 -2.68
N LEU A 16 7.14 2.47 -3.67
CA LEU A 16 8.51 2.91 -3.49
C LEU A 16 8.57 4.45 -3.51
N PRO A 17 9.47 5.08 -2.72
CA PRO A 17 9.79 6.49 -2.90
C PRO A 17 10.34 6.78 -4.30
N ASP A 18 10.22 8.04 -4.72
CA ASP A 18 10.82 8.50 -5.97
C ASP A 18 12.34 8.26 -5.94
N ASN A 19 12.88 7.68 -7.02
CA ASN A 19 14.30 7.31 -7.16
C ASN A 19 14.81 6.28 -6.14
N ASP A 20 13.93 5.46 -5.54
CA ASP A 20 14.36 4.36 -4.68
C ASP A 20 15.21 3.35 -5.48
N PRO A 21 16.36 2.86 -4.98
CA PRO A 21 17.18 1.87 -5.69
C PRO A 21 16.42 0.61 -6.11
N MET A 22 15.41 0.18 -5.34
CA MET A 22 14.57 -0.96 -5.65
C MET A 22 13.67 -0.75 -6.87
N SER A 23 13.49 0.49 -7.33
CA SER A 23 12.75 0.83 -8.55
C SER A 23 13.50 0.47 -9.84
N ALA A 24 14.76 0.03 -9.74
CA ALA A 24 15.54 -0.38 -10.89
C ALA A 24 14.81 -1.47 -11.72
N PRO A 25 14.87 -1.43 -13.07
CA PRO A 25 14.10 -2.34 -13.93
C PRO A 25 14.36 -3.84 -13.72
N HIS A 26 15.54 -4.19 -13.19
CA HIS A 26 15.93 -5.57 -12.90
C HIS A 26 15.58 -6.02 -11.46
N LEU A 27 14.93 -5.16 -10.69
CA LEU A 27 14.45 -5.42 -9.33
C LEU A 27 12.92 -5.43 -9.31
N LEU A 28 12.28 -4.42 -8.69
CA LEU A 28 10.82 -4.33 -8.61
C LEU A 28 10.21 -3.53 -9.77
N GLY A 29 11.00 -2.64 -10.38
CA GLY A 29 10.54 -1.72 -11.42
C GLY A 29 9.93 -0.43 -10.87
N ASP A 30 9.80 0.55 -11.74
CA ASP A 30 9.37 1.94 -11.47
C ASP A 30 7.90 2.06 -11.06
N LYS A 31 7.07 1.10 -11.45
CA LYS A 31 5.61 1.07 -11.19
C LYS A 31 5.21 0.07 -10.12
N TRP A 32 6.16 -0.43 -9.34
CA TRP A 32 5.84 -1.38 -8.28
C TRP A 32 4.93 -0.75 -7.23
N SER A 33 3.85 -1.47 -6.90
CA SER A 33 3.01 -1.18 -5.75
C SER A 33 2.45 -2.48 -5.20
N SER A 34 2.06 -2.46 -3.93
CA SER A 34 1.36 -3.56 -3.26
C SER A 34 0.24 -3.02 -2.40
N VAL A 35 -0.80 -3.83 -2.19
CA VAL A 35 -1.96 -3.44 -1.37
C VAL A 35 -2.24 -4.51 -0.33
N ARG A 36 -2.39 -4.06 0.93
CA ARG A 36 -2.87 -4.89 2.03
C ARG A 36 -4.28 -4.47 2.42
N TRP A 37 -5.22 -5.41 2.37
CA TRP A 37 -6.63 -5.16 2.66
C TRP A 37 -7.06 -5.63 4.05
N TYR A 38 -8.01 -4.89 4.62
CA TYR A 38 -8.54 -5.03 5.97
C TYR A 38 -10.06 -4.95 5.99
N ASP A 39 -10.67 -5.72 6.88
CA ASP A 39 -12.12 -5.77 7.06
C ASP A 39 -12.69 -4.48 7.68
N THR A 40 -11.89 -3.81 8.54
CA THR A 40 -12.31 -2.59 9.25
C THR A 40 -11.29 -1.46 9.11
N GLU A 41 -11.78 -0.22 9.19
CA GLU A 41 -10.96 1.00 9.15
C GLU A 41 -9.98 1.05 10.32
N SER A 42 -10.42 0.66 11.52
CA SER A 42 -9.57 0.62 12.71
C SER A 42 -8.43 -0.41 12.59
N ALA A 43 -8.68 -1.58 11.97
CA ALA A 43 -7.64 -2.56 11.70
C ALA A 43 -6.61 -2.03 10.68
N ARG A 44 -7.08 -1.36 9.62
CA ARG A 44 -6.24 -0.68 8.64
C ARG A 44 -5.37 0.39 9.30
N ASP A 45 -5.97 1.26 10.11
CA ASP A 45 -5.27 2.36 10.77
C ASP A 45 -4.24 1.85 11.78
N SER A 46 -4.60 0.85 12.60
CA SER A 46 -3.66 0.25 13.56
C SER A 46 -2.46 -0.37 12.85
N ALA A 47 -2.68 -1.04 11.71
CA ALA A 47 -1.59 -1.60 10.94
C ALA A 47 -0.77 -0.55 10.19
N PHE A 48 -1.39 0.54 9.73
CA PHE A 48 -0.70 1.68 9.13
C PHE A 48 0.32 2.29 10.13
N GLU A 49 -0.12 2.55 11.36
CA GLU A 49 0.77 3.05 12.41
C GLU A 49 1.88 2.05 12.75
N GLN A 50 1.61 0.74 12.70
CA GLN A 50 2.64 -0.28 12.90
C GLN A 50 3.65 -0.32 11.75
N MET A 51 3.21 -0.15 10.50
CA MET A 51 4.07 -0.15 9.33
C MET A 51 4.97 1.09 9.25
N LEU A 52 4.55 2.22 9.83
CA LEU A 52 5.37 3.42 9.97
C LEU A 52 6.46 3.28 11.04
N LYS A 53 6.30 2.36 11.99
CA LYS A 53 7.29 2.17 13.06
C LYS A 53 8.54 1.50 12.49
N GLN A 54 9.68 1.97 12.97
CA GLN A 54 10.95 1.32 12.78
C GLN A 54 10.91 -0.11 13.36
N PRO A 55 11.30 -1.16 12.61
CA PRO A 55 11.38 -2.51 13.15
C PRO A 55 12.44 -2.59 14.25
N GLY A 56 12.13 -3.27 15.36
CA GLY A 56 12.96 -3.23 16.58
C GLY A 56 14.39 -3.75 16.48
N TYR A 57 14.74 -4.41 15.37
CA TYR A 57 16.11 -4.92 15.11
C TYR A 57 16.92 -4.02 14.17
N TYR A 58 16.36 -2.90 13.69
CA TYR A 58 17.06 -1.96 12.82
C TYR A 58 17.90 -0.97 13.65
N ARG A 59 18.86 -0.29 13.01
CA ARG A 59 19.66 0.74 13.67
C ARG A 59 18.80 1.95 13.98
N GLU A 60 18.86 2.47 15.19
CA GLU A 60 18.11 3.66 15.59
C GLU A 60 18.23 4.78 14.55
N GLY A 61 17.08 5.28 14.07
CA GLY A 61 17.00 6.30 13.03
C GLY A 61 16.76 5.77 11.61
N ASP A 62 16.89 4.45 11.38
CA ASP A 62 16.44 3.84 10.13
C ASP A 62 14.91 3.92 10.02
N THR A 63 14.42 4.32 8.85
CA THR A 63 13.00 4.32 8.53
C THR A 63 12.73 3.42 7.33
N PRO A 64 11.57 2.73 7.27
CA PRO A 64 11.21 1.97 6.09
C PRO A 64 11.21 2.86 4.83
N SER A 65 11.92 2.43 3.78
CA SER A 65 11.96 3.14 2.49
C SER A 65 10.71 2.81 1.66
N VAL A 66 9.55 3.23 2.15
CA VAL A 66 8.25 3.04 1.49
C VAL A 66 7.36 4.26 1.68
N ARG A 67 6.52 4.53 0.68
CA ARG A 67 5.40 5.47 0.79
C ARG A 67 4.13 4.67 1.08
N LEU A 68 3.45 5.04 2.16
CA LEU A 68 2.22 4.38 2.59
C LEU A 68 1.03 5.31 2.41
N SER A 69 -0.01 4.82 1.75
CA SER A 69 -1.26 5.57 1.53
C SER A 69 -2.46 4.75 1.98
N LYS A 70 -3.36 5.39 2.72
CA LYS A 70 -4.65 4.83 3.14
C LYS A 70 -5.63 4.89 1.97
N ILE A 71 -6.19 3.74 1.56
CA ILE A 71 -7.13 3.65 0.43
C ILE A 71 -8.43 2.96 0.81
N ARG A 72 -9.44 3.07 -0.06
CA ARG A 72 -10.68 2.27 -0.02
C ARG A 72 -10.93 1.58 -1.36
N ALA A 73 -11.57 0.41 -1.30
CA ALA A 73 -11.81 -0.43 -2.48
C ALA A 73 -12.66 0.26 -3.56
N ASP A 74 -13.64 1.06 -3.15
CA ASP A 74 -14.49 1.86 -4.04
C ASP A 74 -13.74 3.04 -4.69
N GLN A 75 -12.67 3.52 -4.08
CA GLN A 75 -11.85 4.62 -4.58
C GLN A 75 -10.78 4.13 -5.58
N GLU A 76 -10.24 2.93 -5.39
CA GLU A 76 -9.20 2.37 -6.24
C GLU A 76 -9.73 1.88 -7.60
N GLN A 77 -10.92 1.27 -7.64
CA GLN A 77 -11.55 0.80 -8.89
C GLN A 77 -11.88 1.93 -9.87
N ARG A 78 -12.03 3.17 -9.38
CA ARG A 78 -12.29 4.34 -10.23
C ARG A 78 -11.07 4.76 -11.04
N VAL A 79 -9.86 4.40 -10.62
CA VAL A 79 -8.62 4.78 -11.32
C VAL A 79 -8.33 3.88 -12.52
N VAL A 80 -8.80 2.62 -12.52
CA VAL A 80 -8.48 1.63 -13.57
C VAL A 80 -9.34 1.78 -14.83
N LEU A 81 -10.47 2.50 -14.77
CA LEU A 81 -11.42 2.66 -15.89
C LEU A 81 -11.23 3.97 -16.69
N GLY A 82 -10.14 4.71 -16.46
CA GLY A 82 -9.92 6.05 -17.01
C GLY A 82 -9.12 6.14 -18.32
N ASP A 83 -8.50 5.06 -18.79
CA ASP A 83 -7.68 5.06 -20.02
C ASP A 83 -8.22 4.02 -21.02
N ALA A 84 -9.21 4.43 -21.82
CA ALA A 84 -9.65 3.73 -23.03
C ALA A 84 -10.06 4.74 -24.11
#